data_AF-A0A846EI62-F1
#
_entry.id   AF-A0A846EI62-F1
#
_cell.length_a   1.000
_cell.length_b   1.000
_cell.length_c   1.000
_cell.angle_alpha   90.00
_cell.angle_beta   90.00
_cell.angle_gamma   90.00
#
_symmetry.space_group_name_H-M   'P 1'
#
loop_
_entity.id
_entity.type
_entity.pdbx_description
1 polymer ?
#
loop_
_entity_poly.entity_id
_entity_poly.type
_entity_poly.pdbx_seq_one_letter_code
_entity_poly.pdbx_strand_id
1 'polypeptide(L)'
;MVLLTDRNDNQENPTPAKRLTIQTVEIDQDTTTIRSLDWDRDRFDIEFGLQNGTTYNSFLIRGEKTALVDTSHEKFRQLYFDTLTGLINPQDIDYLIISHTEPDHSGLVKDLLQKAPDITVVASKVAIQFLENLVHQPFKSRIVKNGDRLDLGNGHEFQFVIAPNLHWPDTIFSFDHKTQILYTCDAFGMHYCSDLTFDENLPEIEEDFKYYYDCLMGPNARSVLSALKKMAELKTIKMVATGHGPLLSHNVDELIGRYRHWSQNQTKAETTVGVFYVSEYGYSDRLAQSLTKGIVKTDVAVEMVDLGGGVDLQELRELVGRCKGIIVGMNPTTANTNIQTAFSTVLGSVNEKQAVGIFETGGGDDEPTYPLLNQFRSLGLKVAFPVIEIRETPTDNTFQKCEEAGTDIGQLVTKEKNIKAMKSLGADLDKALGRISGGLYIITAKKGDASSAMLASWVSQASFKPLGFSIAVAKDRAIESLMQVGDRFVLNILEEGNYQQLMKHFLKRFAPGADRFEGVKTQPAENGTPILSDALAYIECEVVSRMDCGDHWAVYSTVYAGRVSKPESLTAVHHRKVGNHY
;
A
#
# COMPACT_ATOMS: atom_id res chain seq x y z
N MET A 1 -56.23 -26.22 -16.30
CA MET A 1 -55.16 -26.96 -16.97
C MET A 1 -54.64 -26.09 -18.12
N VAL A 2 -53.74 -25.16 -17.82
CA VAL A 2 -52.85 -24.48 -18.79
C VAL A 2 -51.58 -24.13 -18.00
N LEU A 3 -50.45 -24.35 -18.67
CA LEU A 3 -49.08 -24.45 -18.17
C LEU A 3 -48.41 -23.11 -17.84
N LEU A 4 -47.34 -23.24 -17.04
CA LEU A 4 -46.28 -22.29 -16.73
C LEU A 4 -45.59 -21.71 -17.99
N THR A 5 -45.20 -20.43 -17.91
CA THR A 5 -43.91 -19.95 -18.44
C THR A 5 -43.32 -18.90 -17.50
N ASP A 6 -42.03 -19.07 -17.24
CA ASP A 6 -41.16 -18.33 -16.33
C ASP A 6 -41.09 -16.82 -16.59
N ARG A 7 -40.95 -16.05 -15.50
CA ARG A 7 -40.37 -14.70 -15.52
C ARG A 7 -39.05 -14.75 -14.75
N ASN A 8 -37.95 -14.71 -15.50
CA ASN A 8 -36.63 -14.33 -15.00
C ASN A 8 -36.64 -12.81 -14.75
N ASP A 9 -36.65 -12.38 -13.48
CA ASP A 9 -36.25 -11.03 -13.08
C ASP A 9 -34.77 -11.08 -12.69
N ASN A 10 -33.88 -10.98 -13.69
CA ASN A 10 -32.51 -10.51 -13.48
C ASN A 10 -32.49 -9.01 -13.84
N GLN A 11 -32.81 -8.16 -12.87
CA GLN A 11 -32.38 -6.76 -12.92
C GLN A 11 -31.01 -6.69 -12.23
N GLU A 12 -29.95 -6.77 -13.03
CA GLU A 12 -28.64 -6.27 -12.61
C GLU A 12 -28.79 -4.76 -12.36
N ASN A 13 -28.54 -4.34 -11.11
CA ASN A 13 -28.39 -2.92 -10.80
C ASN A 13 -27.25 -2.35 -11.64
N PRO A 14 -27.45 -1.24 -12.39
CA PRO A 14 -26.38 -0.64 -13.16
C PRO A 14 -25.28 -0.14 -12.21
N THR A 15 -24.05 -0.62 -12.44
CA THR A 15 -22.84 -0.11 -11.79
C THR A 15 -22.78 1.42 -11.94
N PRO A 16 -22.48 2.20 -10.89
CA PRO A 16 -22.33 3.65 -11.02
C PRO A 16 -21.32 4.00 -12.11
N ALA A 17 -21.64 4.95 -12.99
CA ALA A 17 -20.72 5.41 -14.01
C ALA A 17 -19.49 6.04 -13.34
N LYS A 18 -18.29 5.50 -13.60
CA LYS A 18 -17.03 6.01 -13.05
C LYS A 18 -16.82 7.48 -13.45
N ARG A 19 -16.52 8.33 -12.48
CA ARG A 19 -16.22 9.75 -12.64
C ARG A 19 -14.76 9.92 -13.08
N LEU A 20 -14.57 9.87 -14.40
CA LEU A 20 -13.28 10.12 -15.05
C LEU A 20 -13.29 11.50 -15.71
N THR A 21 -12.32 12.35 -15.37
CA THR A 21 -12.16 13.69 -15.96
C THR A 21 -10.72 13.93 -16.38
N ILE A 22 -10.48 14.95 -17.20
CA ILE A 22 -9.13 15.34 -17.63
C ILE A 22 -8.95 16.84 -17.41
N GLN A 23 -7.77 17.23 -16.95
CA GLN A 23 -7.40 18.62 -16.68
C GLN A 23 -6.08 18.92 -17.39
N THR A 24 -6.00 20.08 -18.04
CA THR A 24 -4.76 20.58 -18.65
C THR A 24 -4.37 21.91 -18.05
N VAL A 25 -3.09 22.05 -17.68
CA VAL A 25 -2.57 23.27 -17.03
C VAL A 25 -1.16 23.55 -17.56
N GLU A 26 -0.87 24.81 -17.90
CA GLU A 26 0.50 25.26 -18.15
C GLU A 26 1.19 25.46 -16.80
N ILE A 27 2.23 24.66 -16.53
CA ILE A 27 2.87 24.59 -15.19
C ILE A 27 4.17 25.38 -15.13
N ASP A 28 4.82 25.60 -16.28
CA ASP A 28 5.96 26.49 -16.48
C ASP A 28 6.12 26.78 -17.98
N GLN A 29 7.12 27.56 -18.36
CA GLN A 29 7.39 27.95 -19.73
C GLN A 29 7.45 26.73 -20.66
N ASP A 30 6.63 26.76 -21.71
CA ASP A 30 6.53 25.74 -22.75
C ASP A 30 6.13 24.34 -22.25
N THR A 31 5.68 24.24 -21.00
CA THR A 31 5.42 22.97 -20.29
C THR A 31 3.95 22.88 -19.86
N THR A 32 3.23 21.90 -20.40
CA THR A 32 1.82 21.64 -20.08
C THR A 32 1.66 20.28 -19.42
N THR A 33 0.98 20.20 -18.27
CA THR A 33 0.56 18.92 -17.70
C THR A 33 -0.81 18.50 -18.25
N ILE A 34 -0.98 17.20 -18.46
CA ILE A 34 -2.26 16.55 -18.78
C ILE A 34 -2.55 15.58 -17.62
N ARG A 35 -3.49 15.96 -16.75
CA ARG A 35 -3.86 15.18 -15.58
C ARG A 35 -5.12 14.38 -15.87
N SER A 36 -5.02 13.07 -15.83
CA SER A 36 -6.17 12.17 -15.96
C SER A 36 -6.71 11.84 -14.57
N LEU A 37 -7.81 12.48 -14.17
CA LEU A 37 -8.38 12.44 -12.83
C LEU A 37 -9.35 11.26 -12.69
N ASP A 38 -8.99 10.27 -11.87
CA ASP A 38 -9.86 9.16 -11.49
C ASP A 38 -10.35 9.36 -10.06
N TRP A 39 -11.56 9.90 -9.96
CA TRP A 39 -12.14 10.28 -8.69
C TRP A 39 -12.67 9.10 -7.88
N ASP A 40 -12.98 8.00 -8.56
CA ASP A 40 -13.64 6.84 -7.95
C ASP A 40 -12.69 5.63 -7.94
N ARG A 41 -11.37 5.87 -8.04
CA ARG A 41 -10.37 4.80 -7.96
C ARG A 41 -10.40 4.22 -6.57
N ASP A 42 -10.98 3.02 -6.47
CA ASP A 42 -11.11 2.28 -5.23
C ASP A 42 -10.24 1.01 -5.22
N ARG A 43 -9.54 0.84 -4.09
CA ARG A 43 -8.97 -0.34 -3.39
C ARG A 43 -8.35 -1.56 -4.08
N PHE A 44 -8.30 -1.70 -5.40
CA PHE A 44 -7.72 -2.94 -5.95
C PHE A 44 -6.21 -3.06 -5.75
N ASP A 45 -5.50 -1.94 -5.56
CA ASP A 45 -4.09 -1.95 -5.18
C ASP A 45 -3.91 -1.28 -3.80
N ILE A 46 -2.94 -1.76 -3.02
CA ILE A 46 -2.86 -1.53 -1.56
C ILE A 46 -2.63 -0.07 -1.22
N GLU A 47 -1.94 0.63 -2.11
CA GLU A 47 -1.65 2.04 -2.11
C GLU A 47 -2.90 2.93 -2.21
N PHE A 48 -4.06 2.42 -2.67
CA PHE A 48 -5.33 3.17 -2.72
C PHE A 48 -6.18 3.08 -1.43
N GLY A 49 -5.59 2.66 -0.32
CA GLY A 49 -6.30 2.33 0.93
C GLY A 49 -7.15 3.45 1.55
N LEU A 50 -6.83 4.73 1.26
CA LEU A 50 -7.50 5.92 1.78
C LEU A 50 -8.70 6.40 0.94
N GLN A 51 -8.90 5.81 -0.25
CA GLN A 51 -10.09 6.05 -1.11
C GLN A 51 -10.28 7.52 -1.57
N ASN A 52 -9.20 8.31 -1.65
CA ASN A 52 -9.23 9.70 -2.13
C ASN A 52 -9.09 9.84 -3.66
N GLY A 53 -9.24 8.74 -4.41
CA GLY A 53 -9.01 8.69 -5.85
C GLY A 53 -7.52 8.84 -6.23
N THR A 54 -7.23 9.03 -7.51
CA THR A 54 -5.86 9.29 -8.00
C THR A 54 -5.85 10.10 -9.29
N THR A 55 -4.66 10.52 -9.72
CA THR A 55 -4.44 11.05 -11.07
C THR A 55 -3.37 10.25 -11.80
N TYR A 56 -3.37 10.31 -13.13
CA TYR A 56 -2.28 9.84 -13.99
C TYR A 56 -1.82 11.03 -14.83
N ASN A 57 -0.70 11.61 -14.43
CA ASN A 57 -0.19 12.87 -14.95
C ASN A 57 0.86 12.60 -16.03
N SER A 58 0.66 13.17 -17.21
CA SER A 58 1.69 13.25 -18.26
C SER A 58 2.04 14.71 -18.57
N PHE A 59 3.15 14.92 -19.28
CA PHE A 59 3.70 16.27 -19.48
C PHE A 59 4.16 16.49 -20.91
N LEU A 60 3.71 17.57 -21.53
CA LEU A 60 4.06 17.98 -22.88
C LEU A 60 4.99 19.20 -22.83
N ILE A 61 6.22 19.05 -23.34
CA ILE A 61 7.28 20.06 -23.31
C ILE A 61 7.62 20.47 -24.75
N ARG A 62 7.55 21.78 -25.04
CA ARG A 62 7.72 22.34 -26.39
C ARG A 62 9.02 23.13 -26.54
N GLY A 63 10.07 22.50 -27.04
CA GLY A 63 11.31 23.15 -27.46
C GLY A 63 11.33 23.47 -28.96
N GLU A 64 12.52 23.41 -29.57
CA GLU A 64 12.64 23.21 -31.03
C GLU A 64 12.16 21.80 -31.43
N LYS A 65 12.28 20.85 -30.50
CA LYS A 65 11.68 19.52 -30.54
C LYS A 65 10.68 19.38 -29.40
N THR A 66 9.68 18.53 -29.60
CA THR A 66 8.63 18.29 -28.61
C THR A 66 8.84 16.95 -27.90
N ALA A 67 8.71 16.95 -26.58
CA ALA A 67 8.71 15.73 -25.78
C ALA A 67 7.38 15.56 -25.05
N LEU A 68 6.91 14.32 -24.97
CA LEU A 68 5.87 13.87 -24.07
C LEU A 68 6.53 12.98 -22.99
N VAL A 69 6.35 13.31 -21.72
CA VAL A 69 6.78 12.49 -20.57
C VAL A 69 5.58 11.68 -20.09
N ASP A 70 5.73 10.36 -20.14
CA ASP A 70 4.75 9.34 -19.80
C ASP A 70 3.42 9.46 -20.57
N THR A 71 2.51 8.52 -20.33
CA THR A 71 1.16 8.55 -20.89
C THR A 71 0.12 8.45 -19.77
N SER A 72 -0.95 7.70 -19.97
CA SER A 72 -2.00 7.54 -18.98
C SER A 72 -2.49 6.09 -18.96
N HIS A 73 -3.37 5.81 -18.02
CA HIS A 73 -4.01 4.52 -17.88
C HIS A 73 -4.99 4.29 -19.02
N GLU A 74 -5.07 3.05 -19.52
CA GLU A 74 -5.97 2.64 -20.62
C GLU A 74 -7.43 3.13 -20.49
N LYS A 75 -7.98 3.23 -19.28
CA LYS A 75 -9.36 3.70 -19.05
C LYS A 75 -9.59 5.14 -19.51
N PHE A 76 -8.54 5.94 -19.64
CA PHE A 76 -8.59 7.31 -20.16
C PHE A 76 -8.37 7.41 -21.67
N ARG A 77 -8.16 6.29 -22.39
CA ARG A 77 -7.77 6.27 -23.82
C ARG A 77 -8.45 7.35 -24.66
N GLN A 78 -9.79 7.38 -24.64
CA GLN A 78 -10.55 8.35 -25.44
C GLN A 78 -10.33 9.79 -24.96
N LEU A 79 -10.55 10.07 -23.67
CA LEU A 79 -10.39 11.41 -23.08
C LEU A 79 -8.97 11.95 -23.29
N TYR A 80 -7.97 11.09 -23.10
CA TYR A 80 -6.56 11.42 -23.23
C TYR A 80 -6.20 11.80 -24.67
N PHE A 81 -6.56 11.00 -25.67
CA PHE A 81 -6.23 11.31 -27.06
C PHE A 81 -7.04 12.47 -27.64
N ASP A 82 -8.29 12.67 -27.22
CA ASP A 82 -9.07 13.85 -27.59
C ASP A 82 -8.39 15.12 -27.06
N THR A 83 -7.94 15.09 -25.81
CA THR A 83 -7.22 16.19 -25.18
C THR A 83 -5.85 16.42 -25.82
N LEU A 84 -5.06 15.37 -26.01
CA LEU A 84 -3.72 15.45 -26.61
C LEU A 84 -3.80 16.03 -28.04
N THR A 85 -4.75 15.53 -28.85
CA THR A 85 -4.94 16.02 -30.24
C THR A 85 -5.39 17.49 -30.27
N GLY A 86 -6.12 17.94 -29.25
CA GLY A 86 -6.46 19.35 -29.08
C GLY A 86 -5.26 20.23 -28.70
N LEU A 87 -4.21 19.66 -28.07
CA LEU A 87 -3.00 20.37 -27.65
C LEU A 87 -1.87 20.33 -28.68
N ILE A 88 -1.76 19.25 -29.45
CA ILE A 88 -0.74 19.02 -30.47
C ILE A 88 -1.16 17.89 -31.42
N ASN A 89 -0.74 17.97 -32.69
CA ASN A 89 -0.80 16.80 -33.56
C ASN A 89 0.20 15.73 -33.06
N PRO A 90 -0.23 14.50 -32.70
CA PRO A 90 0.66 13.51 -32.13
C PRO A 90 1.90 13.19 -32.99
N GLN A 91 1.82 13.35 -34.32
CA GLN A 91 2.96 13.14 -35.23
C GLN A 91 4.08 14.18 -35.09
N ASP A 92 3.80 15.33 -34.46
CA ASP A 92 4.76 16.40 -34.24
C ASP A 92 5.54 16.22 -32.92
N ILE A 93 5.29 15.11 -32.20
CA ILE A 93 6.02 14.76 -30.98
C ILE A 93 7.29 13.99 -31.39
N ASP A 94 8.46 14.57 -31.11
CA ASP A 94 9.76 13.97 -31.43
C ASP A 94 10.14 12.85 -30.46
N TYR A 95 9.86 13.05 -29.17
CA TYR A 95 10.29 12.16 -28.09
C TYR A 95 9.14 11.74 -27.18
N LEU A 96 9.10 10.44 -26.87
CA LEU A 96 8.30 9.91 -25.76
C LEU A 96 9.27 9.47 -24.66
N ILE A 97 9.36 10.24 -23.58
CA ILE A 97 10.17 9.90 -22.42
C ILE A 97 9.32 9.01 -21.51
N ILE A 98 9.80 7.80 -21.21
CA ILE A 98 9.11 6.86 -20.31
C ILE A 98 9.91 6.76 -19.02
N SER A 99 9.29 7.20 -17.92
CA SER A 99 9.88 7.17 -16.58
C SER A 99 9.88 5.78 -15.97
N HIS A 100 8.81 5.00 -16.12
CA HIS A 100 8.76 3.54 -15.88
C HIS A 100 7.58 2.92 -16.65
N THR A 101 7.56 1.60 -16.77
CA THR A 101 6.63 0.90 -17.67
C THR A 101 5.37 0.36 -17.04
N GLU A 102 5.06 0.71 -15.79
CA GLU A 102 3.82 0.25 -15.16
C GLU A 102 2.58 0.66 -16.00
N PRO A 103 1.60 -0.23 -16.23
CA PRO A 103 0.52 0.00 -17.20
C PRO A 103 -0.37 1.21 -16.94
N ASP A 104 -0.34 1.79 -15.75
CA ASP A 104 -1.13 2.95 -15.39
C ASP A 104 -0.53 4.28 -15.85
N HIS A 105 0.78 4.30 -16.18
CA HIS A 105 1.46 5.41 -16.84
C HIS A 105 1.87 5.08 -18.28
N SER A 106 2.06 3.80 -18.60
CA SER A 106 2.50 3.32 -19.92
C SER A 106 1.36 2.77 -20.80
N GLY A 107 0.14 2.68 -20.26
CA GLY A 107 -0.98 1.97 -20.89
C GLY A 107 -1.41 2.47 -22.27
N LEU A 108 -1.05 3.71 -22.65
CA LEU A 108 -1.37 4.30 -23.95
C LEU A 108 -0.15 4.43 -24.88
N VAL A 109 1.01 3.89 -24.52
CA VAL A 109 2.23 3.95 -25.34
C VAL A 109 2.00 3.29 -26.70
N LYS A 110 1.34 2.13 -26.73
CA LYS A 110 1.04 1.42 -28.00
C LYS A 110 0.18 2.24 -28.94
N ASP A 111 -0.87 2.85 -28.42
CA ASP A 111 -1.75 3.74 -29.19
C ASP A 111 -1.02 4.96 -29.72
N LEU A 112 -0.14 5.56 -28.91
CA LEU A 112 0.64 6.72 -29.32
C LEU A 112 1.61 6.36 -30.45
N LEU A 113 2.31 5.22 -30.35
CA LEU A 113 3.21 4.74 -31.40
C LEU A 113 2.48 4.44 -32.72
N GLN A 114 1.20 4.04 -32.68
CA GLN A 114 0.38 3.89 -33.89
C GLN A 114 0.01 5.23 -34.52
N LYS A 115 -0.21 6.27 -33.72
CA LYS A 115 -0.54 7.63 -34.18
C LYS A 115 0.69 8.43 -34.60
N ALA A 116 1.85 8.14 -34.00
CA ALA A 116 3.12 8.83 -34.19
C ALA A 116 4.24 7.79 -34.41
N PRO A 117 4.28 7.09 -35.56
CA PRO A 117 5.22 5.99 -35.80
C PRO A 117 6.69 6.42 -35.86
N ASP A 118 6.95 7.71 -36.06
CA ASP A 118 8.30 8.26 -36.15
C ASP A 118 8.89 8.74 -34.82
N ILE A 119 8.08 8.77 -33.74
CA ILE A 119 8.50 9.18 -32.40
C ILE A 119 9.66 8.31 -31.89
N THR A 120 10.58 8.92 -31.14
CA THR A 120 11.68 8.20 -30.50
C THR A 120 11.39 8.01 -29.01
N VAL A 121 11.28 6.76 -28.56
CA VAL A 121 11.10 6.41 -27.15
C VAL A 121 12.42 6.56 -26.40
N VAL A 122 12.45 7.35 -25.33
CA VAL A 122 13.63 7.60 -24.49
C VAL A 122 13.38 7.02 -23.11
N ALA A 123 14.15 6.01 -22.70
CA ALA A 123 13.94 5.33 -21.43
C ALA A 123 15.20 4.61 -20.93
N SER A 124 15.15 4.02 -19.74
CA SER A 124 16.21 3.12 -19.27
C SER A 124 16.31 1.87 -20.15
N LYS A 125 17.45 1.16 -20.07
CA LYS A 125 17.62 -0.11 -20.80
C LYS A 125 16.53 -1.13 -20.44
N VAL A 126 16.17 -1.21 -19.15
CA VAL A 126 15.19 -2.16 -18.64
C VAL A 126 13.79 -1.78 -19.14
N ALA A 127 13.44 -0.48 -19.12
CA ALA A 127 12.16 0.01 -19.64
C ALA A 127 11.98 -0.30 -21.12
N ILE A 128 13.02 -0.13 -21.95
CA ILE A 128 12.94 -0.49 -23.38
C ILE A 128 12.66 -1.99 -23.56
N GLN A 129 13.31 -2.85 -22.77
CA GLN A 129 13.07 -4.30 -22.82
C GLN A 129 11.64 -4.66 -22.41
N PHE A 130 11.09 -4.01 -21.39
CA PHE A 130 9.71 -4.20 -20.96
C PHE A 130 8.72 -3.71 -22.02
N LEU A 131 8.93 -2.53 -22.61
CA LEU A 131 8.07 -2.00 -23.67
C LEU A 131 8.06 -2.86 -24.93
N GLU A 132 9.19 -3.46 -25.32
CA GLU A 132 9.23 -4.41 -26.45
C GLU A 132 8.27 -5.58 -26.23
N ASN A 133 8.17 -6.07 -24.99
CA ASN A 133 7.27 -7.15 -24.59
C ASN A 133 5.82 -6.68 -24.39
N LEU A 134 5.56 -5.42 -24.06
CA LEU A 134 4.20 -4.89 -23.85
C LEU A 134 3.52 -4.47 -25.15
N VAL A 135 4.27 -3.79 -26.03
CA VAL A 135 3.70 -3.13 -27.21
C VAL A 135 3.60 -4.10 -28.40
N HIS A 136 4.53 -5.06 -28.50
CA HIS A 136 4.62 -6.05 -29.58
C HIS A 136 4.70 -5.45 -31.00
N GLN A 137 5.33 -4.28 -31.13
CA GLN A 137 5.66 -3.68 -32.43
C GLN A 137 7.02 -2.99 -32.36
N PRO A 138 7.78 -2.90 -33.46
CA PRO A 138 9.02 -2.14 -33.49
C PRO A 138 8.78 -0.63 -33.27
N PHE A 139 9.68 0.02 -32.54
CA PHE A 139 9.69 1.47 -32.35
C PHE A 139 11.13 1.99 -32.31
N LYS A 140 11.34 3.27 -32.64
CA LYS A 140 12.66 3.90 -32.47
C LYS A 140 12.88 4.13 -30.98
N SER A 141 14.07 3.78 -30.49
CA SER A 141 14.39 3.97 -29.07
C SER A 141 15.77 4.58 -28.85
N ARG A 142 15.91 5.27 -27.72
CA ARG A 142 17.16 5.81 -27.19
C ARG A 142 17.27 5.42 -25.72
N ILE A 143 18.23 4.54 -25.43
CA ILE A 143 18.57 4.17 -24.05
C ILE A 143 19.34 5.31 -23.39
N VAL A 144 18.94 5.67 -22.17
CA VAL A 144 19.64 6.65 -21.33
C VAL A 144 20.27 6.03 -20.09
N LYS A 145 21.37 6.62 -19.65
CA LYS A 145 22.11 6.32 -18.41
C LYS A 145 22.12 7.54 -17.49
N ASN A 146 22.60 7.35 -16.27
CA ASN A 146 22.66 8.41 -15.27
C ASN A 146 23.56 9.55 -15.76
N GLY A 147 23.02 10.76 -15.80
CA GLY A 147 23.71 11.97 -16.28
C GLY A 147 23.65 12.19 -17.80
N ASP A 148 23.08 11.26 -18.58
CA ASP A 148 22.87 11.49 -20.01
C ASP A 148 21.94 12.69 -20.23
N ARG A 149 22.09 13.35 -21.38
CA ARG A 149 21.33 14.56 -21.73
C ARG A 149 20.52 14.42 -23.01
N LEU A 150 19.35 15.07 -23.04
CA LEU A 150 18.50 15.22 -24.21
C LEU A 150 18.14 16.70 -24.39
N ASP A 151 18.68 17.31 -25.43
CA ASP A 151 18.37 18.70 -25.78
C ASP A 151 17.14 18.75 -26.70
N LEU A 152 16.12 19.45 -26.24
CA LEU A 152 14.91 19.75 -27.01
C LEU A 152 14.98 21.12 -27.68
N GLY A 153 16.04 21.90 -27.48
CA GLY A 153 16.16 23.28 -27.94
C GLY A 153 15.43 24.27 -27.03
N ASN A 154 15.55 25.57 -27.34
CA ASN A 154 14.98 26.67 -26.53
C ASN A 154 15.37 26.63 -25.04
N GLY A 155 16.52 26.04 -24.71
CA GLY A 155 17.04 25.89 -23.35
C GLY A 155 16.55 24.65 -22.60
N HIS A 156 15.57 23.91 -23.13
CA HIS A 156 15.09 22.67 -22.52
C HIS A 156 16.10 21.54 -22.74
N GLU A 157 17.00 21.38 -21.79
CA GLU A 157 17.97 20.29 -21.77
C GLU A 157 17.65 19.35 -20.61
N PHE A 158 17.16 18.17 -20.94
CA PHE A 158 16.88 17.13 -19.98
C PHE A 158 18.15 16.43 -19.52
N GLN A 159 18.29 16.20 -18.21
CA GLN A 159 19.29 15.33 -17.61
C GLN A 159 18.59 14.15 -16.90
N PHE A 160 19.04 12.92 -17.15
CA PHE A 160 18.39 11.73 -16.59
C PHE A 160 19.07 11.22 -15.31
N VAL A 161 18.28 10.80 -14.33
CA VAL A 161 18.73 10.14 -13.10
C VAL A 161 18.19 8.71 -13.09
N ILE A 162 19.09 7.73 -12.98
CA ILE A 162 18.68 6.31 -12.91
C ILE A 162 18.32 5.95 -11.48
N ALA A 163 17.06 5.59 -11.25
CA ALA A 163 16.47 5.45 -9.92
C ALA A 163 15.70 4.12 -9.77
N PRO A 164 16.36 2.96 -9.99
CA PRO A 164 15.70 1.66 -10.03
C PRO A 164 15.10 1.30 -8.68
N ASN A 165 14.06 0.48 -8.74
CA ASN A 165 13.26 0.02 -7.61
C ASN A 165 12.54 1.17 -6.88
N LEU A 166 12.12 2.22 -7.59
CA LEU A 166 11.28 3.31 -7.07
C LEU A 166 9.95 3.46 -7.83
N HIS A 167 9.06 2.46 -7.81
CA HIS A 167 9.20 1.17 -7.13
C HIS A 167 9.59 0.02 -8.08
N TRP A 168 9.68 0.31 -9.39
CA TRP A 168 10.00 -0.65 -10.44
C TRP A 168 11.50 -0.63 -10.83
N PRO A 169 12.07 -1.75 -11.32
CA PRO A 169 13.50 -1.84 -11.64
C PRO A 169 13.94 -0.94 -12.80
N ASP A 170 13.01 -0.42 -13.59
CA ASP A 170 13.26 0.38 -14.78
C ASP A 170 13.16 1.89 -14.59
N THR A 171 12.77 2.34 -13.39
CA THR A 171 12.48 3.75 -13.07
C THR A 171 13.65 4.71 -13.35
N ILE A 172 13.32 5.83 -14.00
CA ILE A 172 14.18 7.01 -14.20
C ILE A 172 13.47 8.30 -13.82
N PHE A 173 14.25 9.29 -13.38
CA PHE A 173 13.79 10.68 -13.28
C PHE A 173 14.39 11.51 -14.41
N SER A 174 13.63 12.51 -14.85
CA SER A 174 13.98 13.38 -15.96
C SER A 174 13.99 14.83 -15.44
N PHE A 175 15.13 15.52 -15.52
CA PHE A 175 15.26 16.89 -15.00
C PHE A 175 15.44 17.88 -16.14
N ASP A 176 14.53 18.85 -16.28
CA ASP A 176 14.67 19.93 -17.27
C ASP A 176 15.45 21.11 -16.69
N HIS A 177 16.61 21.41 -17.26
CA HIS A 177 17.46 22.51 -16.81
C HIS A 177 16.86 23.91 -16.96
N LYS A 178 15.91 24.13 -17.88
CA LYS A 178 15.28 25.44 -18.10
C LYS A 178 14.26 25.76 -17.01
N THR A 179 13.29 24.87 -16.84
CA THR A 179 12.17 25.04 -15.91
C THR A 179 12.50 24.60 -14.49
N GLN A 180 13.60 23.83 -14.32
CA GLN A 180 13.99 23.22 -13.04
C GLN A 180 12.95 22.25 -12.49
N ILE A 181 12.15 21.65 -13.38
CA ILE A 181 11.17 20.61 -13.07
C ILE A 181 11.86 19.25 -13.10
N LEU A 182 11.61 18.44 -12.07
CA LEU A 182 11.99 17.03 -12.02
C LEU A 182 10.73 16.16 -12.22
N TYR A 183 10.69 15.40 -13.32
CA TYR A 183 9.63 14.43 -13.59
C TYR A 183 10.00 13.08 -12.97
N THR A 184 9.17 12.60 -12.05
CA THR A 184 9.52 11.46 -11.17
C THR A 184 8.56 10.29 -11.24
N CYS A 185 7.45 10.43 -11.97
CA CYS A 185 6.36 9.47 -12.00
C CYS A 185 5.92 9.10 -10.58
N ASP A 186 6.04 7.84 -10.16
CA ASP A 186 5.65 7.37 -8.83
C ASP A 186 6.39 8.07 -7.68
N ALA A 187 7.69 8.32 -7.81
CA ALA A 187 8.46 8.85 -6.68
C ALA A 187 7.96 10.25 -6.29
N PHE A 188 7.74 10.45 -4.99
CA PHE A 188 7.12 11.66 -4.41
C PHE A 188 5.65 11.86 -4.80
N GLY A 189 5.00 10.88 -5.42
CA GLY A 189 3.57 10.90 -5.71
C GLY A 189 2.70 10.61 -4.49
N MET A 190 1.39 10.66 -4.72
CA MET A 190 0.35 10.23 -3.78
C MET A 190 -0.95 9.92 -4.53
N HIS A 191 -1.75 9.00 -3.99
CA HIS A 191 -3.09 8.75 -4.52
C HIS A 191 -4.09 9.71 -3.89
N TYR A 192 -4.24 10.85 -4.56
CA TYR A 192 -5.15 11.91 -4.16
C TYR A 192 -5.70 12.61 -5.40
N CYS A 193 -7.00 12.50 -5.65
CA CYS A 193 -7.66 13.16 -6.78
C CYS A 193 -8.22 14.51 -6.33
N SER A 194 -7.77 15.58 -6.96
CA SER A 194 -8.23 16.94 -6.68
C SER A 194 -8.16 17.82 -7.92
N ASP A 195 -9.07 18.80 -7.99
CA ASP A 195 -9.04 19.87 -8.98
C ASP A 195 -7.81 20.77 -8.81
N LEU A 196 -7.22 20.80 -7.60
CA LEU A 196 -5.96 21.51 -7.35
C LEU A 196 -4.81 20.80 -8.04
N THR A 197 -4.08 21.55 -8.88
CA THR A 197 -2.92 21.07 -9.63
C THR A 197 -1.69 20.93 -8.75
N PHE A 198 -1.53 21.79 -7.74
CA PHE A 198 -0.35 21.87 -6.90
C PHE A 198 -0.66 21.53 -5.44
N ASP A 199 0.40 21.27 -4.67
CA ASP A 199 0.40 20.93 -3.25
C ASP A 199 0.12 22.13 -2.30
N GLU A 200 -0.88 22.96 -2.63
CA GLU A 200 -1.18 24.21 -1.91
C GLU A 200 -1.59 24.00 -0.44
N ASN A 201 -2.27 22.88 -0.13
CA ASN A 201 -2.81 22.58 1.20
C ASN A 201 -2.19 21.31 1.79
N LEU A 202 -1.01 21.46 2.39
CA LEU A 202 -0.23 20.34 2.93
C LEU A 202 -1.01 19.45 3.94
N PRO A 203 -1.79 20.00 4.90
CA PRO A 203 -2.61 19.18 5.81
C PRO A 203 -3.63 18.26 5.13
N GLU A 204 -4.13 18.61 3.94
CA GLU A 204 -5.12 17.77 3.23
C GLU A 204 -4.50 16.58 2.51
N ILE A 205 -3.19 16.63 2.25
CA ILE A 205 -2.48 15.63 1.41
C ILE A 205 -1.42 14.84 2.20
N GLU A 206 -1.13 15.21 3.45
CA GLU A 206 -0.02 14.61 4.18
C GLU A 206 -0.24 13.14 4.53
N GLU A 207 -1.48 12.73 4.79
CA GLU A 207 -1.83 11.34 5.08
C GLU A 207 -1.65 10.48 3.83
N ASP A 208 -2.17 10.91 2.68
CA ASP A 208 -1.99 10.22 1.39
C ASP A 208 -0.52 10.16 0.97
N PHE A 209 0.24 11.24 1.16
CA PHE A 209 1.67 11.26 0.84
C PHE A 209 2.48 10.29 1.71
N LYS A 210 2.17 10.21 3.02
CA LYS A 210 2.81 9.25 3.93
C LYS A 210 2.39 7.82 3.61
N TYR A 211 1.11 7.59 3.37
CA TYR A 211 0.57 6.26 3.06
C TYR A 211 1.14 5.72 1.75
N TYR A 212 1.22 6.57 0.72
CA TYR A 212 1.86 6.24 -0.56
C TYR A 212 3.33 5.87 -0.37
N TYR A 213 4.08 6.66 0.42
CA TYR A 213 5.46 6.31 0.78
C TYR A 213 5.52 4.94 1.47
N ASP A 214 4.73 4.70 2.50
CA ASP A 214 4.80 3.46 3.29
C ASP A 214 4.54 2.22 2.45
N CYS A 215 3.65 2.32 1.47
CA CYS A 215 3.27 1.22 0.60
C CYS A 215 4.33 0.96 -0.50
N LEU A 216 4.76 2.01 -1.21
CA LEU A 216 5.53 1.83 -2.45
C LEU A 216 7.03 2.12 -2.29
N MET A 217 7.38 3.10 -1.46
CA MET A 217 8.74 3.65 -1.38
C MET A 217 9.49 3.16 -0.14
N GLY A 218 8.78 2.99 0.97
CA GLY A 218 9.30 2.48 2.23
C GLY A 218 10.05 1.16 2.05
N PRO A 219 9.46 0.12 1.42
CA PRO A 219 10.14 -1.16 1.20
C PRO A 219 11.45 -1.04 0.39
N ASN A 220 11.61 0.07 -0.34
CA ASN A 220 12.74 0.43 -1.17
C ASN A 220 13.56 1.60 -0.60
N ALA A 221 13.52 1.83 0.72
CA ALA A 221 14.13 3.00 1.39
C ALA A 221 15.62 3.23 1.02
N ARG A 222 16.39 2.17 0.78
CA ARG A 222 17.79 2.30 0.33
C ARG A 222 17.90 2.86 -1.08
N SER A 223 17.03 2.40 -1.99
CA SER A 223 16.92 2.92 -3.35
C SER A 223 16.50 4.40 -3.31
N VAL A 224 15.60 4.79 -2.40
CA VAL A 224 15.20 6.19 -2.19
C VAL A 224 16.42 7.02 -1.80
N LEU A 225 17.21 6.58 -0.81
CA LEU A 225 18.43 7.30 -0.39
C LEU A 225 19.48 7.38 -1.49
N SER A 226 19.62 6.34 -2.32
CA SER A 226 20.51 6.32 -3.48
C SER A 226 20.07 7.33 -4.54
N ALA A 227 18.78 7.39 -4.87
CA ALA A 227 18.22 8.37 -5.79
C ALA A 227 18.38 9.80 -5.26
N LEU A 228 18.06 10.04 -3.98
CA LEU A 228 18.26 11.34 -3.32
C LEU A 228 19.72 11.82 -3.32
N LYS A 229 20.68 10.89 -3.31
CA LYS A 229 22.10 11.23 -3.42
C LYS A 229 22.44 11.69 -4.84
N LYS A 230 21.93 11.00 -5.87
CA LYS A 230 22.11 11.39 -7.28
C LYS A 230 21.40 12.71 -7.60
N MET A 231 20.20 12.92 -7.05
CA MET A 231 19.46 14.17 -7.17
C MET A 231 20.22 15.37 -6.60
N ALA A 232 21.08 15.16 -5.60
CA ALA A 232 21.90 16.24 -5.04
C ALA A 232 22.97 16.78 -6.02
N GLU A 233 23.22 16.07 -7.13
CA GLU A 233 24.09 16.54 -8.23
C GLU A 233 23.35 17.47 -9.20
N LEU A 234 22.01 17.49 -9.14
CA LEU A 234 21.19 18.41 -9.91
C LEU A 234 21.28 19.83 -9.32
N LYS A 235 20.96 20.84 -10.14
CA LYS A 235 20.76 22.20 -9.66
C LYS A 235 19.51 22.26 -8.75
N THR A 236 19.12 23.45 -8.31
CA THR A 236 17.85 23.68 -7.63
C THR A 236 16.69 23.01 -8.39
N ILE A 237 15.90 22.22 -7.68
CA ILE A 237 14.65 21.64 -8.16
C ILE A 237 13.53 22.58 -7.70
N LYS A 238 12.87 23.24 -8.64
CA LYS A 238 11.78 24.19 -8.36
C LYS A 238 10.45 23.47 -8.17
N MET A 239 10.25 22.36 -8.86
CA MET A 239 9.02 21.59 -8.86
C MET A 239 9.32 20.11 -9.09
N VAL A 240 8.56 19.24 -8.44
CA VAL A 240 8.53 17.81 -8.73
C VAL A 240 7.20 17.50 -9.43
N ALA A 241 7.30 17.08 -10.68
CA ALA A 241 6.18 16.68 -11.52
C ALA A 241 5.92 15.18 -11.33
N THR A 242 5.00 14.87 -10.42
CA THR A 242 4.63 13.51 -10.00
C THR A 242 3.63 12.88 -10.99
N GLY A 243 3.67 11.57 -11.12
CA GLY A 243 2.72 10.78 -11.93
C GLY A 243 1.33 10.68 -11.26
N HIS A 244 1.28 10.75 -9.94
CA HIS A 244 0.04 10.70 -9.16
C HIS A 244 -0.09 11.87 -8.19
N GLY A 245 -1.31 12.41 -8.13
CA GLY A 245 -1.70 13.45 -7.18
C GLY A 245 -1.41 14.87 -7.69
N PRO A 246 -1.38 15.85 -6.78
CA PRO A 246 -0.88 17.19 -7.08
C PRO A 246 0.62 17.19 -7.37
N LEU A 247 1.06 18.13 -8.20
CA LEU A 247 2.46 18.40 -8.46
C LEU A 247 3.06 19.14 -7.24
N LEU A 248 4.31 18.84 -6.88
CA LEU A 248 4.95 19.48 -5.73
C LEU A 248 5.65 20.75 -6.19
N SER A 249 5.13 21.91 -5.79
CA SER A 249 5.70 23.23 -6.11
C SER A 249 5.82 24.13 -4.89
N HIS A 250 4.97 23.98 -3.88
CA HIS A 250 4.94 24.83 -2.68
C HIS A 250 5.76 24.23 -1.53
N ASN A 251 5.85 22.91 -1.45
CA ASN A 251 6.48 22.19 -0.33
C ASN A 251 7.58 21.22 -0.79
N VAL A 252 8.26 21.52 -1.91
CA VAL A 252 9.29 20.65 -2.51
C VAL A 252 10.34 20.19 -1.50
N ASP A 253 10.97 21.13 -0.79
CA ASP A 253 12.04 20.82 0.18
C ASP A 253 11.52 20.01 1.38
N GLU A 254 10.33 20.35 1.89
CA GLU A 254 9.69 19.66 3.00
C GLU A 254 9.35 18.20 2.64
N LEU A 255 8.70 17.98 1.49
CA LEU A 255 8.23 16.67 1.06
C LEU A 255 9.40 15.74 0.65
N ILE A 256 10.42 16.27 -0.04
CA ILE A 256 11.68 15.54 -0.28
C ILE A 256 12.39 15.24 1.05
N GLY A 257 12.37 16.19 1.99
CA GLY A 257 12.91 16.04 3.34
C GLY A 257 12.24 14.92 4.14
N ARG A 258 10.92 14.80 4.04
CA ARG A 258 10.13 13.71 4.64
C ARG A 258 10.54 12.34 4.11
N TYR A 259 10.60 12.17 2.78
CA TYR A 259 11.11 10.93 2.16
C TYR A 259 12.51 10.57 2.69
N ARG A 260 13.43 11.56 2.73
CA ARG A 260 14.77 11.36 3.29
C ARG A 260 14.73 10.88 4.74
N HIS A 261 13.93 11.53 5.59
CA HIS A 261 13.83 11.20 7.00
C HIS A 261 13.23 9.80 7.21
N TRP A 262 12.12 9.50 6.55
CA TRP A 262 11.46 8.19 6.62
C TRP A 262 12.38 7.07 6.16
N SER A 263 13.07 7.24 5.03
CA SER A 263 14.00 6.23 4.51
C SER A 263 15.24 6.05 5.40
N GLN A 264 15.75 7.13 6.01
CA GLN A 264 16.83 7.02 7.00
C GLN A 264 16.40 6.28 8.26
N ASN A 265 15.17 6.49 8.74
CA ASN A 265 14.65 5.78 9.90
C ASN A 265 14.48 4.28 9.60
N GLN A 266 13.93 3.95 8.43
CA GLN A 266 13.73 2.57 8.01
C GLN A 266 15.06 1.82 7.82
N THR A 267 16.06 2.46 7.23
CA THR A 267 17.40 1.84 7.03
C THR A 267 18.21 1.71 8.32
N LYS A 268 17.89 2.47 9.37
CA LYS A 268 18.50 2.36 10.71
C LYS A 268 17.77 1.39 11.64
N ALA A 269 16.65 0.83 11.22
CA ALA A 269 15.86 -0.06 12.07
C ALA A 269 16.68 -1.29 12.49
N GLU A 270 16.68 -1.59 13.79
CA GLU A 270 17.41 -2.72 14.36
C GLU A 270 16.83 -4.09 13.94
N THR A 271 15.55 -4.10 13.53
CA THR A 271 14.81 -5.31 13.16
C THR A 271 14.27 -5.13 11.75
N THR A 272 14.64 -6.06 10.86
CA THR A 272 14.23 -6.05 9.45
C THR A 272 13.64 -7.41 9.07
N VAL A 273 12.59 -7.42 8.27
CA VAL A 273 12.08 -8.61 7.57
C VAL A 273 12.34 -8.45 6.08
N GLY A 274 12.93 -9.46 5.45
CA GLY A 274 13.11 -9.50 4.00
C GLY A 274 11.96 -10.24 3.33
N VAL A 275 11.39 -9.67 2.26
CA VAL A 275 10.35 -10.29 1.44
C VAL A 275 10.91 -10.53 0.05
N PHE A 276 11.13 -11.79 -0.29
CA PHE A 276 11.78 -12.23 -1.52
C PHE A 276 10.73 -12.88 -2.43
N TYR A 277 10.57 -12.36 -3.63
CA TYR A 277 9.55 -12.81 -4.58
C TYR A 277 10.02 -12.60 -6.02
N VAL A 278 9.23 -12.99 -7.02
CA VAL A 278 9.48 -12.67 -8.43
C VAL A 278 8.34 -11.79 -8.91
N SER A 279 8.63 -10.56 -9.33
CA SER A 279 7.60 -9.64 -9.86
C SER A 279 7.01 -10.16 -11.16
N GLU A 280 5.79 -9.68 -11.49
CA GLU A 280 5.07 -10.04 -12.72
C GLU A 280 4.71 -11.55 -12.84
N TYR A 281 4.87 -12.34 -11.79
CA TYR A 281 4.49 -13.75 -11.76
C TYR A 281 3.28 -13.97 -10.86
N GLY A 282 2.16 -14.39 -11.46
CA GLY A 282 0.90 -14.54 -10.74
C GLY A 282 0.43 -13.22 -10.13
N TYR A 283 0.15 -13.25 -8.82
CA TYR A 283 -0.25 -12.09 -8.01
C TYR A 283 0.85 -11.70 -7.00
N SER A 284 2.10 -12.06 -7.26
CA SER A 284 3.22 -11.95 -6.32
C SER A 284 3.41 -10.54 -5.75
N ASP A 285 3.39 -9.50 -6.59
CA ASP A 285 3.55 -8.10 -6.19
C ASP A 285 2.52 -7.68 -5.13
N ARG A 286 1.23 -7.84 -5.45
CA ARG A 286 0.11 -7.45 -4.55
C ARG A 286 0.10 -8.27 -3.25
N LEU A 287 0.42 -9.57 -3.32
CA LEU A 287 0.51 -10.42 -2.12
C LEU A 287 1.69 -10.03 -1.24
N ALA A 288 2.87 -9.77 -1.83
CA ALA A 288 4.07 -9.34 -1.13
C ALA A 288 3.88 -7.97 -0.46
N GLN A 289 3.28 -7.01 -1.17
CA GLN A 289 2.91 -5.71 -0.61
C GLN A 289 1.94 -5.84 0.58
N SER A 290 0.96 -6.77 0.52
CA SER A 290 0.01 -6.98 1.63
C SER A 290 0.72 -7.51 2.88
N LEU A 291 1.64 -8.46 2.70
CA LEU A 291 2.51 -8.96 3.78
C LEU A 291 3.36 -7.82 4.36
N THR A 292 3.97 -7.02 3.49
CA THR A 292 4.79 -5.85 3.87
C THR A 292 4.01 -4.86 4.72
N LYS A 293 2.79 -4.51 4.32
CA LYS A 293 1.89 -3.64 5.10
C LYS A 293 1.65 -4.18 6.51
N GLY A 294 1.39 -5.48 6.62
CA GLY A 294 1.25 -6.17 7.90
C GLY A 294 2.48 -6.06 8.80
N ILE A 295 3.68 -6.15 8.23
CA ILE A 295 4.95 -6.05 8.97
C ILE A 295 5.19 -4.62 9.44
N VAL A 296 4.99 -3.62 8.58
CA VAL A 296 5.23 -2.20 8.89
C VAL A 296 4.40 -1.74 10.10
N LYS A 297 3.18 -2.27 10.26
CA LYS A 297 2.32 -2.05 11.44
C LYS A 297 2.94 -2.44 12.79
N THR A 298 4.03 -3.21 12.77
CA THR A 298 4.72 -3.70 13.98
C THR A 298 6.02 -2.94 14.27
N ASP A 299 6.24 -1.78 13.64
CA ASP A 299 7.48 -0.99 13.71
C ASP A 299 8.73 -1.76 13.29
N VAL A 300 8.56 -2.70 12.36
CA VAL A 300 9.64 -3.50 11.77
C VAL A 300 9.93 -2.99 10.36
N ALA A 301 11.21 -2.76 10.05
CA ALA A 301 11.59 -2.40 8.69
C ALA A 301 11.38 -3.59 7.74
N VAL A 302 10.95 -3.28 6.52
CA VAL A 302 10.81 -4.27 5.46
C VAL A 302 11.72 -3.93 4.31
N GLU A 303 12.28 -4.97 3.68
CA GLU A 303 13.02 -4.87 2.43
C GLU A 303 12.44 -5.88 1.45
N MET A 304 11.92 -5.37 0.34
CA MET A 304 11.39 -6.17 -0.75
C MET A 304 12.46 -6.41 -1.80
N VAL A 305 12.54 -7.63 -2.30
CA VAL A 305 13.52 -8.02 -3.32
C VAL A 305 12.83 -8.84 -4.39
N ASP A 306 12.80 -8.28 -5.60
CA ASP A 306 12.48 -9.03 -6.79
C ASP A 306 13.70 -9.86 -7.23
N LEU A 307 13.58 -11.18 -7.12
CA LEU A 307 14.59 -12.15 -7.53
C LEU A 307 14.70 -12.27 -9.06
N GLY A 308 13.71 -11.78 -9.82
CA GLY A 308 13.71 -11.71 -11.28
C GLY A 308 14.57 -10.57 -11.85
N GLY A 309 14.70 -9.46 -11.11
CA GLY A 309 15.31 -8.20 -11.54
C GLY A 309 16.84 -8.16 -11.67
N GLY A 310 17.53 -9.30 -11.64
CA GLY A 310 19.00 -9.36 -11.82
C GLY A 310 19.80 -8.90 -10.59
N VAL A 311 19.43 -9.40 -9.42
CA VAL A 311 20.02 -9.05 -8.11
C VAL A 311 21.50 -9.46 -8.00
N ASP A 312 22.32 -8.62 -7.39
CA ASP A 312 23.68 -8.99 -6.98
C ASP A 312 23.65 -10.03 -5.84
N LEU A 313 24.26 -11.19 -6.05
CA LEU A 313 24.19 -12.32 -5.12
C LEU A 313 24.93 -12.07 -3.80
N GLN A 314 25.94 -11.19 -3.79
CA GLN A 314 26.64 -10.84 -2.56
C GLN A 314 25.78 -9.90 -1.72
N GLU A 315 25.19 -8.88 -2.34
CA GLU A 315 24.24 -7.98 -1.66
C GLU A 315 23.02 -8.75 -1.13
N LEU A 316 22.50 -9.70 -1.91
CA LEU A 316 21.40 -10.57 -1.51
C LEU A 316 21.76 -11.41 -0.27
N ARG A 317 22.95 -12.00 -0.25
CA ARG A 317 23.44 -12.78 0.91
C ARG A 317 23.56 -11.92 2.16
N GLU A 318 24.16 -10.73 2.03
CA GLU A 318 24.31 -9.79 3.14
C GLU A 318 22.94 -9.34 3.69
N LEU A 319 21.99 -9.07 2.78
CA LEU A 319 20.61 -8.74 3.11
C LEU A 319 19.89 -9.87 3.86
N VAL A 320 19.97 -11.10 3.37
CA VAL A 320 19.35 -12.25 4.05
C VAL A 320 19.96 -12.44 5.44
N GLY A 321 21.27 -12.31 5.58
CA GLY A 321 21.97 -12.50 6.85
C GLY A 321 21.59 -11.49 7.95
N ARG A 322 21.23 -10.25 7.57
CA ARG A 322 20.83 -9.22 8.54
C ARG A 322 19.36 -9.28 8.97
N CYS A 323 18.49 -9.89 8.17
CA CYS A 323 17.06 -9.95 8.47
C CYS A 323 16.78 -10.82 9.69
N LYS A 324 15.75 -10.48 10.48
CA LYS A 324 15.23 -11.29 11.59
C LYS A 324 14.07 -12.18 11.16
N GLY A 325 13.40 -11.84 10.07
CA GLY A 325 12.40 -12.68 9.41
C GLY A 325 12.64 -12.71 7.90
N ILE A 326 12.28 -13.83 7.29
CA ILE A 326 12.40 -14.08 5.85
C ILE A 326 11.02 -14.51 5.36
N ILE A 327 10.49 -13.84 4.35
CA ILE A 327 9.28 -14.27 3.64
C ILE A 327 9.67 -14.59 2.21
N VAL A 328 9.19 -15.73 1.71
CA VAL A 328 9.50 -16.20 0.36
C VAL A 328 8.20 -16.46 -0.41
N GLY A 329 8.05 -15.79 -1.54
CA GLY A 329 7.04 -16.09 -2.56
C GLY A 329 7.52 -17.22 -3.48
N MET A 330 6.64 -18.14 -3.86
CA MET A 330 7.02 -19.27 -4.71
C MET A 330 7.31 -18.81 -6.14
N ASN A 331 8.41 -19.29 -6.68
CA ASN A 331 8.81 -19.03 -8.06
C ASN A 331 8.07 -19.98 -9.02
N PRO A 332 8.02 -19.69 -10.33
CA PRO A 332 7.59 -20.69 -11.30
C PRO A 332 8.55 -21.88 -11.33
N THR A 333 8.02 -23.09 -11.49
CA THR A 333 8.82 -24.33 -11.68
C THR A 333 9.71 -24.22 -12.92
N THR A 334 9.27 -23.43 -13.89
CA THR A 334 10.00 -23.08 -15.12
C THR A 334 10.94 -21.87 -14.98
N ALA A 335 11.23 -21.42 -13.75
CA ALA A 335 12.13 -20.29 -13.48
C ALA A 335 13.49 -20.44 -14.18
N ASN A 336 13.99 -19.33 -14.71
CA ASN A 336 15.32 -19.31 -15.34
C ASN A 336 16.45 -19.51 -14.31
N THR A 337 17.65 -19.81 -14.80
CA THR A 337 18.82 -20.09 -13.94
C THR A 337 19.18 -18.93 -13.01
N ASN A 338 18.90 -17.68 -13.39
CA ASN A 338 19.19 -16.52 -12.54
C ASN A 338 18.27 -16.50 -11.32
N ILE A 339 16.96 -16.66 -11.51
CA ILE A 339 15.97 -16.74 -10.42
C ILE A 339 16.30 -17.92 -9.50
N GLN A 340 16.60 -19.10 -10.07
CA GLN A 340 16.98 -20.28 -9.29
C GLN A 340 18.25 -20.05 -8.44
N THR A 341 19.24 -19.33 -9.00
CA THR A 341 20.49 -19.00 -8.29
C THR A 341 20.24 -17.99 -7.18
N ALA A 342 19.44 -16.95 -7.43
CA ALA A 342 19.07 -15.95 -6.42
C ALA A 342 18.29 -16.62 -5.27
N PHE A 343 17.31 -17.46 -5.59
CA PHE A 343 16.56 -18.22 -4.61
C PHE A 343 17.43 -19.19 -3.79
N SER A 344 18.32 -19.93 -4.45
CA SER A 344 19.31 -20.79 -3.77
C SER A 344 20.23 -19.99 -2.85
N THR A 345 20.54 -18.74 -3.22
CA THR A 345 21.32 -17.83 -2.38
C THR A 345 20.54 -17.41 -1.13
N VAL A 346 19.24 -17.13 -1.24
CA VAL A 346 18.37 -16.90 -0.08
C VAL A 346 18.40 -18.11 0.85
N LEU A 347 18.09 -19.29 0.32
CA LEU A 347 18.07 -20.54 1.10
C LEU A 347 19.42 -20.87 1.75
N GLY A 348 20.53 -20.62 1.05
CA GLY A 348 21.88 -20.88 1.56
C GLY A 348 22.39 -19.85 2.58
N SER A 349 21.71 -18.72 2.74
CA SER A 349 22.17 -17.60 3.58
C SER A 349 21.36 -17.41 4.86
N VAL A 350 20.27 -18.16 5.04
CA VAL A 350 19.46 -18.10 6.27
C VAL A 350 20.16 -18.76 7.47
N ASN A 351 19.68 -18.47 8.68
CA ASN A 351 20.16 -19.06 9.92
C ASN A 351 19.04 -19.33 10.94
N GLU A 352 19.31 -20.21 11.90
CA GLU A 352 18.36 -20.71 12.92
C GLU A 352 17.72 -19.62 13.82
N LYS A 353 18.29 -18.40 13.87
CA LYS A 353 17.74 -17.31 14.69
C LYS A 353 16.63 -16.53 13.98
N GLN A 354 16.33 -16.88 12.74
CA GLN A 354 15.36 -16.18 11.91
C GLN A 354 13.98 -16.83 11.97
N ALA A 355 12.95 -16.00 11.77
CA ALA A 355 11.60 -16.45 11.48
C ALA A 355 11.41 -16.64 9.96
N VAL A 356 10.47 -17.49 9.56
CA VAL A 356 10.16 -17.74 8.15
C VAL A 356 8.67 -17.74 7.86
N GLY A 357 8.30 -17.18 6.70
CA GLY A 357 6.96 -17.25 6.10
C GLY A 357 7.04 -17.64 4.63
N ILE A 358 6.05 -18.35 4.12
CA ILE A 358 5.98 -18.80 2.72
C ILE A 358 4.58 -18.55 2.17
N PHE A 359 4.50 -18.06 0.93
CA PHE A 359 3.25 -17.89 0.20
C PHE A 359 3.37 -18.35 -1.26
N GLU A 360 2.30 -18.92 -1.79
CA GLU A 360 2.12 -19.13 -3.23
C GLU A 360 1.80 -17.80 -3.91
N THR A 361 2.21 -17.64 -5.16
CA THR A 361 1.93 -16.41 -5.91
C THR A 361 0.67 -16.53 -6.77
N GLY A 362 0.17 -17.75 -6.99
CA GLY A 362 -1.01 -18.00 -7.81
C GLY A 362 -0.73 -17.89 -9.31
N GLY A 363 0.52 -18.15 -9.73
CA GLY A 363 0.93 -18.17 -11.13
C GLY A 363 0.55 -19.46 -11.87
N GLY A 364 0.17 -20.52 -11.14
CA GLY A 364 -0.36 -21.77 -11.70
C GLY A 364 0.70 -22.83 -12.01
N ASP A 365 1.99 -22.44 -12.03
CA ASP A 365 3.17 -23.32 -12.12
C ASP A 365 4.11 -23.11 -10.92
N ASP A 366 3.57 -22.67 -9.77
CA ASP A 366 4.35 -22.37 -8.56
C ASP A 366 5.12 -23.60 -8.06
N GLU A 367 6.38 -23.42 -7.64
CA GLU A 367 7.12 -24.45 -6.94
C GLU A 367 6.39 -24.89 -5.65
N PRO A 368 6.44 -26.18 -5.28
CA PRO A 368 5.77 -26.67 -4.08
C PRO A 368 6.27 -25.99 -2.79
N THR A 369 5.34 -25.43 -2.01
CA THR A 369 5.63 -24.70 -0.76
C THR A 369 6.18 -25.56 0.37
N TYR A 370 5.62 -26.76 0.57
CA TYR A 370 5.95 -27.60 1.73
C TYR A 370 7.37 -28.20 1.72
N PRO A 371 7.93 -28.67 0.59
CA PRO A 371 9.33 -29.03 0.51
C PRO A 371 10.26 -27.92 0.99
N LEU A 372 10.04 -26.68 0.53
CA LEU A 372 10.81 -25.52 0.97
C LEU A 372 10.61 -25.23 2.46
N LEU A 373 9.37 -25.25 2.95
CA LEU A 373 9.08 -25.07 4.37
C LEU A 373 9.84 -26.07 5.24
N ASN A 374 9.91 -27.33 4.80
CA ASN A 374 10.62 -28.39 5.51
C ASN A 374 12.13 -28.19 5.49
N GLN A 375 12.69 -27.63 4.41
CA GLN A 375 14.10 -27.21 4.37
C GLN A 375 14.37 -26.09 5.38
N PHE A 376 13.53 -25.05 5.46
CA PHE A 376 13.72 -24.01 6.46
C PHE A 376 13.59 -24.53 7.90
N ARG A 377 12.65 -25.47 8.14
CA ARG A 377 12.53 -26.13 9.44
C ARG A 377 13.76 -26.95 9.80
N SER A 378 14.37 -27.67 8.85
CA SER A 378 15.59 -28.44 9.10
C SER A 378 16.81 -27.54 9.37
N LEU A 379 16.80 -26.32 8.84
CA LEU A 379 17.77 -25.26 9.16
C LEU A 379 17.47 -24.53 10.48
N GLY A 380 16.41 -24.90 11.20
CA GLY A 380 16.08 -24.39 12.53
C GLY A 380 15.24 -23.11 12.55
N LEU A 381 14.80 -22.59 11.39
CA LEU A 381 14.00 -21.37 11.34
C LEU A 381 12.62 -21.57 11.96
N LYS A 382 12.12 -20.53 12.63
CA LYS A 382 10.81 -20.55 13.26
C LYS A 382 9.73 -20.12 12.26
N VAL A 383 8.79 -21.02 11.98
CA VAL A 383 7.63 -20.69 11.13
C VAL A 383 6.77 -19.63 11.82
N ALA A 384 6.57 -18.49 11.13
CA ALA A 384 5.86 -17.34 11.66
C ALA A 384 4.34 -17.45 11.50
N PHE A 385 3.88 -17.97 10.36
CA PHE A 385 2.47 -18.16 10.02
C PHE A 385 2.30 -19.42 9.13
N PRO A 386 1.09 -20.01 9.06
CA PRO A 386 0.80 -21.11 8.13
C PRO A 386 1.00 -20.69 6.68
N VAL A 387 1.45 -21.60 5.81
CA VAL A 387 1.63 -21.33 4.38
C VAL A 387 0.37 -20.70 3.79
N ILE A 388 0.55 -19.61 3.04
CA ILE A 388 -0.54 -18.97 2.31
C ILE A 388 -0.62 -19.65 0.94
N GLU A 389 -1.65 -20.48 0.77
CA GLU A 389 -1.98 -21.11 -0.51
C GLU A 389 -2.95 -20.22 -1.32
N ILE A 390 -2.73 -20.13 -2.64
CA ILE A 390 -3.53 -19.34 -3.59
C ILE A 390 -4.12 -20.32 -4.62
N ARG A 391 -5.38 -20.71 -4.40
CA ARG A 391 -6.09 -21.69 -5.25
C ARG A 391 -7.02 -21.06 -6.27
N GLU A 392 -7.36 -19.80 -6.05
CA GLU A 392 -8.28 -19.00 -6.85
C GLU A 392 -7.77 -17.56 -6.91
N THR A 393 -8.40 -16.75 -7.77
CA THR A 393 -8.08 -15.33 -7.87
C THR A 393 -8.16 -14.65 -6.49
N PRO A 394 -7.10 -13.98 -6.02
CA PRO A 394 -7.09 -13.31 -4.72
C PRO A 394 -8.26 -12.33 -4.53
N THR A 395 -8.88 -12.40 -3.36
CA THR A 395 -9.98 -11.54 -2.92
C THR A 395 -9.54 -10.66 -1.74
N ASP A 396 -10.41 -9.78 -1.25
CA ASP A 396 -10.16 -8.97 -0.04
C ASP A 396 -9.77 -9.84 1.16
N ASN A 397 -10.36 -11.03 1.29
CA ASN A 397 -10.00 -11.99 2.34
C ASN A 397 -8.58 -12.52 2.17
N THR A 398 -8.12 -12.72 0.93
CA THR A 398 -6.75 -13.14 0.64
C THR A 398 -5.75 -12.07 1.06
N PHE A 399 -5.98 -10.81 0.67
CA PHE A 399 -5.08 -9.71 1.03
C PHE A 399 -5.10 -9.41 2.53
N GLN A 400 -6.27 -9.47 3.18
CA GLN A 400 -6.36 -9.38 4.64
C GLN A 400 -5.58 -10.49 5.34
N LYS A 401 -5.65 -11.73 4.83
CA LYS A 401 -4.85 -12.85 5.34
C LYS A 401 -3.34 -12.60 5.20
N CYS A 402 -2.91 -12.06 4.06
CA CYS A 402 -1.51 -11.65 3.85
C CYS A 402 -1.08 -10.57 4.84
N GLU A 403 -1.91 -9.55 5.06
CA GLU A 403 -1.64 -8.48 6.02
C GLU A 403 -1.53 -9.04 7.46
N GLU A 404 -2.47 -9.90 7.88
CA GLU A 404 -2.42 -10.56 9.18
C GLU A 404 -1.17 -11.44 9.36
N ALA A 405 -0.75 -12.16 8.32
CA ALA A 405 0.47 -12.95 8.32
C ALA A 405 1.73 -12.09 8.43
N GLY A 406 1.75 -10.93 7.76
CA GLY A 406 2.80 -9.92 7.89
C GLY A 406 2.91 -9.39 9.33
N THR A 407 1.78 -9.11 9.96
CA THR A 407 1.73 -8.70 11.37
C THR A 407 2.23 -9.81 12.29
N ASP A 408 1.87 -11.07 12.04
CA ASP A 408 2.31 -12.20 12.86
C ASP A 408 3.83 -12.36 12.86
N ILE A 409 4.49 -12.28 11.70
CA ILE A 409 5.96 -12.34 11.64
C ILE A 409 6.60 -11.10 12.28
N GLY A 410 6.03 -9.92 12.07
CA GLY A 410 6.48 -8.67 12.70
C GLY A 410 6.45 -8.72 14.24
N GLN A 411 5.33 -9.18 14.81
CA GLN A 411 5.20 -9.42 16.25
C GLN A 411 6.16 -10.51 16.75
N LEU A 412 6.39 -11.55 15.95
CA LEU A 412 7.29 -12.63 16.32
C LEU A 412 8.74 -12.12 16.44
N VAL A 413 9.23 -11.35 15.48
CA VAL A 413 10.62 -10.86 15.47
C VAL A 413 10.88 -9.75 16.48
N THR A 414 9.85 -9.00 16.89
CA THR A 414 9.95 -7.94 17.91
C THR A 414 9.67 -8.41 19.33
N LYS A 415 9.15 -9.63 19.51
CA LYS A 415 8.68 -10.16 20.80
C LYS A 415 9.68 -9.97 21.95
N GLU A 416 10.95 -10.32 21.76
CA GLU A 416 11.96 -10.21 22.82
C GLU A 416 12.26 -8.75 23.19
N LYS A 417 12.33 -7.87 22.19
CA LYS A 417 12.54 -6.43 22.37
C LYS A 417 11.38 -5.83 23.17
N ASN A 418 10.15 -6.14 22.79
CA ASN A 418 8.95 -5.62 23.44
C ASN A 418 8.84 -6.11 24.89
N ILE A 419 9.15 -7.38 25.17
CA ILE A 419 9.18 -7.91 26.55
C ILE A 419 10.24 -7.19 27.40
N LYS A 420 11.41 -6.88 26.85
CA LYS A 420 12.46 -6.12 27.56
C LYS A 420 12.01 -4.69 27.86
N ALA A 421 11.40 -4.01 26.89
CA ALA A 421 10.87 -2.65 27.06
C ALA A 421 9.74 -2.59 28.11
N MET A 422 8.85 -3.59 28.14
CA MET A 422 7.80 -3.66 29.16
C MET A 422 8.37 -3.80 30.58
N LYS A 423 9.46 -4.57 30.75
CA LYS A 423 10.08 -4.82 32.05
C LYS A 423 10.89 -3.64 32.60
N SER A 424 11.19 -2.61 31.80
CA SER A 424 11.98 -1.45 32.25
C SER A 424 11.12 -0.35 32.90
N LEU A 425 9.79 -0.46 32.89
CA LEU A 425 8.89 0.51 33.52
C LEU A 425 8.98 0.42 35.06
N GLY A 426 8.94 1.58 35.73
CA GLY A 426 8.88 1.61 37.20
C GLY A 426 7.61 0.93 37.72
N ALA A 427 7.76 -0.03 38.64
CA ALA A 427 6.68 -0.91 39.10
C ALA A 427 5.45 -0.16 39.67
N ASP A 428 5.64 1.01 40.29
CA ASP A 428 4.54 1.79 40.85
C ASP A 428 3.81 2.62 39.79
N LEU A 429 4.52 3.12 38.78
CA LEU A 429 3.91 3.80 37.64
C LEU A 429 3.00 2.84 36.86
N ASP A 430 3.46 1.62 36.61
CA ASP A 430 2.69 0.61 35.88
C ASP A 430 1.40 0.22 36.63
N LYS A 431 1.49 0.04 37.95
CA LYS A 431 0.32 -0.21 38.81
C LYS A 431 -0.64 0.98 38.83
N ALA A 432 -0.14 2.21 38.83
CA ALA A 432 -0.96 3.41 38.78
C ALA A 432 -1.74 3.50 37.45
N LEU A 433 -1.07 3.24 36.32
CA LEU A 433 -1.73 3.15 35.01
C LEU A 433 -2.78 2.03 34.97
N GLY A 434 -2.53 0.90 35.64
CA GLY A 434 -3.50 -0.19 35.78
C GLY A 434 -4.79 0.20 36.51
N ARG A 435 -4.83 1.34 37.23
CA ARG A 435 -6.05 1.85 37.88
C ARG A 435 -7.01 2.57 36.94
N ILE A 436 -6.59 2.86 35.71
CA ILE A 436 -7.49 3.37 34.67
C ILE A 436 -8.42 2.23 34.24
N SER A 437 -9.69 2.35 34.61
CA SER A 437 -10.75 1.40 34.30
C SER A 437 -11.60 1.88 33.14
N GLY A 438 -12.12 0.93 32.36
CA GLY A 438 -13.06 1.19 31.28
C GLY A 438 -14.07 0.04 31.17
N GLY A 439 -15.16 0.29 30.47
CA GLY A 439 -16.10 -0.79 30.12
C GLY A 439 -15.43 -1.84 29.24
N LEU A 440 -16.07 -3.01 29.13
CA LEU A 440 -15.64 -4.09 28.27
C LEU A 440 -16.53 -4.13 27.02
N TYR A 441 -15.89 -4.06 25.86
CA TYR A 441 -16.57 -3.94 24.58
C TYR A 441 -15.95 -4.88 23.55
N ILE A 442 -16.72 -5.26 22.53
CA ILE A 442 -16.20 -5.87 21.31
C ILE A 442 -16.49 -4.94 20.15
N ILE A 443 -15.45 -4.52 19.45
CA ILE A 443 -15.59 -3.81 18.18
C ILE A 443 -15.66 -4.86 17.08
N THR A 444 -16.62 -4.72 16.19
CA THR A 444 -16.77 -5.53 14.99
C THR A 444 -16.80 -4.62 13.77
N ALA A 445 -16.15 -5.02 12.68
CA ALA A 445 -16.11 -4.25 11.44
C ALA A 445 -16.22 -5.20 10.25
N LYS A 446 -16.81 -4.72 9.15
CA LYS A 446 -16.92 -5.45 7.89
C LYS A 446 -16.74 -4.48 6.71
N LYS A 447 -15.96 -4.90 5.71
CA LYS A 447 -15.80 -4.19 4.44
C LYS A 447 -15.62 -5.21 3.32
N GLY A 448 -16.46 -5.15 2.29
CA GLY A 448 -16.57 -6.20 1.29
C GLY A 448 -16.86 -7.55 1.96
N ASP A 449 -16.03 -8.55 1.64
CA ASP A 449 -16.10 -9.88 2.23
C ASP A 449 -15.21 -10.05 3.48
N ALA A 450 -14.37 -9.05 3.80
CA ALA A 450 -13.51 -9.06 4.97
C ALA A 450 -14.26 -8.60 6.22
N SER A 451 -14.07 -9.33 7.32
CA SER A 451 -14.64 -8.97 8.62
C SER A 451 -13.66 -9.24 9.75
N SER A 452 -13.70 -8.41 10.78
CA SER A 452 -12.83 -8.57 11.93
C SER A 452 -13.48 -8.11 13.24
N ALA A 453 -12.87 -8.50 14.35
CA ALA A 453 -13.31 -8.18 15.69
C ALA A 453 -12.13 -7.99 16.64
N MET A 454 -12.32 -7.11 17.63
CA MET A 454 -11.34 -6.81 18.68
C MET A 454 -12.03 -6.57 20.03
N LEU A 455 -11.48 -7.16 21.10
CA LEU A 455 -11.79 -6.76 22.47
C LEU A 455 -11.23 -5.37 22.75
N ALA A 456 -12.10 -4.45 23.18
CA ALA A 456 -11.73 -3.08 23.49
C ALA A 456 -12.07 -2.75 24.95
N SER A 457 -11.19 -1.99 25.60
CA SER A 457 -11.44 -1.44 26.94
C SER A 457 -11.10 0.05 27.08
N TRP A 458 -10.54 0.67 26.05
CA TRP A 458 -10.19 2.09 26.02
C TRP A 458 -11.20 2.83 25.13
N VAL A 459 -12.40 3.01 25.68
CA VAL A 459 -13.52 3.67 25.03
C VAL A 459 -14.04 4.76 25.97
N SER A 460 -14.17 5.98 25.48
CA SER A 460 -14.66 7.13 26.26
C SER A 460 -15.57 8.01 25.40
N GLN A 461 -16.70 8.45 25.95
CA GLN A 461 -17.52 9.46 25.31
C GLN A 461 -16.71 10.75 25.15
N ALA A 462 -16.79 11.36 23.97
CA ALA A 462 -15.96 12.51 23.59
C ALA A 462 -16.82 13.75 23.26
N SER A 463 -18.07 13.57 22.84
CA SER A 463 -18.91 14.67 22.36
C SER A 463 -20.41 14.38 22.49
N PHE A 464 -21.19 15.46 22.59
CA PHE A 464 -22.66 15.45 22.49
C PHE A 464 -23.17 15.92 21.12
N LYS A 465 -22.38 16.73 20.41
CA LYS A 465 -22.70 17.25 19.07
C LYS A 465 -21.43 17.25 18.19
N PRO A 466 -21.30 16.31 17.23
CA PRO A 466 -22.16 15.13 17.03
C PRO A 466 -22.10 14.16 18.24
N LEU A 467 -23.00 13.18 18.31
CA LEU A 467 -22.89 12.10 19.31
C LEU A 467 -21.64 11.28 19.01
N GLY A 468 -20.62 11.36 19.85
CA GLY A 468 -19.33 10.75 19.52
C GLY A 468 -18.51 10.30 20.71
N PHE A 469 -17.58 9.41 20.42
CA PHE A 469 -16.70 8.77 21.38
C PHE A 469 -15.34 8.47 20.77
N SER A 470 -14.34 8.30 21.63
CA SER A 470 -12.99 7.92 21.26
C SER A 470 -12.72 6.45 21.59
N ILE A 471 -11.96 5.79 20.73
CA ILE A 471 -11.47 4.41 20.89
C ILE A 471 -9.96 4.41 20.69
N ALA A 472 -9.22 3.66 21.52
CA ALA A 472 -7.85 3.33 21.16
C ALA A 472 -7.77 1.98 20.44
N VAL A 473 -7.12 1.96 19.27
CA VAL A 473 -6.92 0.77 18.44
C VAL A 473 -5.43 0.59 18.21
N ALA A 474 -4.86 -0.54 18.64
CA ALA A 474 -3.44 -0.83 18.40
C ALA A 474 -3.18 -1.01 16.91
N LYS A 475 -2.05 -0.48 16.41
CA LYS A 475 -1.70 -0.47 14.98
C LYS A 475 -1.52 -1.88 14.40
N ASP A 476 -1.07 -2.81 15.24
CA ASP A 476 -0.81 -4.20 14.90
C ASP A 476 -2.04 -5.11 15.03
N ARG A 477 -3.25 -4.54 15.17
CA ARG A 477 -4.49 -5.33 15.20
C ARG A 477 -5.07 -5.43 13.80
N ALA A 478 -5.50 -6.64 13.43
CA ALA A 478 -6.13 -6.89 12.14
C ALA A 478 -7.36 -6.02 11.84
N ILE A 479 -8.10 -5.59 12.88
CA ILE A 479 -9.26 -4.72 12.70
C ILE A 479 -8.88 -3.30 12.27
N GLU A 480 -7.62 -2.89 12.47
CA GLU A 480 -7.17 -1.53 12.16
C GLU A 480 -7.38 -1.17 10.68
N SER A 481 -7.18 -2.13 9.76
CA SER A 481 -7.40 -1.91 8.32
C SER A 481 -8.87 -1.69 7.94
N LEU A 482 -9.79 -1.99 8.86
CA LEU A 482 -11.24 -1.82 8.72
C LEU A 482 -11.78 -0.62 9.54
N MET A 483 -10.90 0.20 10.10
CA MET A 483 -11.24 1.36 10.93
C MET A 483 -10.52 2.63 10.46
N GLN A 484 -10.46 2.85 9.15
CA GLN A 484 -9.96 4.08 8.54
C GLN A 484 -11.06 5.17 8.55
N VAL A 485 -10.72 6.42 8.24
CA VAL A 485 -11.71 7.51 8.16
C VAL A 485 -12.80 7.15 7.15
N GLY A 486 -14.07 7.36 7.52
CA GLY A 486 -15.24 6.97 6.71
C GLY A 486 -15.67 5.51 6.87
N ASP A 487 -14.84 4.63 7.43
CA ASP A 487 -15.24 3.24 7.68
C ASP A 487 -16.29 3.16 8.79
N ARG A 488 -17.18 2.17 8.65
CA ARG A 488 -18.25 1.90 9.60
C ARG A 488 -17.99 0.62 10.39
N PHE A 489 -18.37 0.66 11.66
CA PHE A 489 -18.18 -0.45 12.59
C PHE A 489 -19.29 -0.48 13.65
N VAL A 490 -19.34 -1.55 14.44
CA VAL A 490 -20.26 -1.70 15.56
C VAL A 490 -19.46 -1.84 16.85
N LEU A 491 -19.82 -1.06 17.87
CA LEU A 491 -19.35 -1.26 19.23
C LEU A 491 -20.40 -2.06 20.01
N ASN A 492 -20.04 -3.27 20.41
CA ASN A 492 -20.87 -4.17 21.20
C ASN A 492 -20.48 -4.05 22.67
N ILE A 493 -21.41 -3.62 23.51
CA ILE A 493 -21.21 -3.39 24.94
C ILE A 493 -21.50 -4.70 25.67
N LEU A 494 -20.58 -5.18 26.51
CA LEU A 494 -20.74 -6.46 27.20
C LEU A 494 -21.46 -6.32 28.53
N GLU A 495 -22.27 -7.32 28.87
CA GLU A 495 -23.06 -7.38 30.10
C GLU A 495 -22.22 -7.88 31.29
N GLU A 496 -22.29 -7.17 32.42
CA GLU A 496 -21.73 -7.62 33.69
C GLU A 496 -22.34 -8.97 34.10
N GLY A 497 -21.50 -9.91 34.53
CA GLY A 497 -21.93 -11.28 34.84
C GLY A 497 -22.14 -12.23 33.66
N ASN A 498 -22.12 -11.76 32.41
CA ASN A 498 -22.28 -12.61 31.20
C ASN A 498 -21.20 -12.39 30.11
N TYR A 499 -20.26 -11.47 30.31
CA TYR A 499 -19.23 -11.11 29.32
C TYR A 499 -18.14 -12.18 29.07
N GLN A 500 -17.97 -13.16 29.96
CA GLN A 500 -16.77 -14.02 30.00
C GLN A 500 -16.59 -14.87 28.74
N GLN A 501 -17.67 -15.34 28.13
CA GLN A 501 -17.60 -16.17 26.92
C GLN A 501 -17.08 -15.36 25.73
N LEU A 502 -17.71 -14.21 25.45
CA LEU A 502 -17.30 -13.31 24.37
C LEU A 502 -15.88 -12.78 24.60
N MET A 503 -15.55 -12.40 25.84
CA MET A 503 -14.21 -11.95 26.19
C MET A 503 -13.16 -13.03 25.90
N LYS A 504 -13.35 -14.27 26.38
CA LYS A 504 -12.41 -15.38 26.14
C LYS A 504 -12.25 -15.68 24.64
N HIS A 505 -13.35 -15.62 23.89
CA HIS A 505 -13.34 -15.87 22.46
C HIS A 505 -12.53 -14.83 21.70
N PHE A 506 -12.74 -13.54 21.96
CA PHE A 506 -12.05 -12.45 21.25
C PHE A 506 -10.68 -12.07 21.83
N LEU A 507 -10.28 -12.64 22.98
CA LEU A 507 -8.93 -12.52 23.53
C LEU A 507 -7.95 -13.53 22.91
N LYS A 508 -8.44 -14.64 22.33
CA LYS A 508 -7.58 -15.67 21.72
C LYS A 508 -6.89 -15.12 20.46
N ARG A 509 -5.71 -15.64 20.14
CA ARG A 509 -5.07 -15.37 18.85
C ARG A 509 -5.76 -16.18 17.77
N PHE A 510 -6.15 -15.51 16.69
CA PHE A 510 -6.67 -16.12 15.48
C PHE A 510 -5.53 -16.27 14.49
N ALA A 511 -5.48 -17.40 13.78
CA ALA A 511 -4.57 -17.54 12.65
C ALA A 511 -5.01 -16.60 11.52
N PRO A 512 -4.09 -16.16 10.64
CA PRO A 512 -4.43 -15.34 9.48
C PRO A 512 -5.54 -15.96 8.64
N GLY A 513 -6.58 -15.17 8.34
CA GLY A 513 -7.76 -15.56 7.57
C GLY A 513 -8.78 -16.45 8.30
N ALA A 514 -8.59 -16.73 9.60
CA ALA A 514 -9.57 -17.51 10.37
C ALA A 514 -10.86 -16.71 10.63
N ASP A 515 -12.02 -17.38 10.58
CA ASP A 515 -13.30 -16.76 10.93
C ASP A 515 -13.32 -16.40 12.42
N ARG A 516 -13.30 -15.09 12.70
CA ARG A 516 -13.31 -14.55 14.06
C ARG A 516 -14.67 -14.69 14.74
N PHE A 517 -15.73 -14.97 14.00
CA PHE A 517 -17.10 -15.09 14.50
C PHE A 517 -17.56 -16.55 14.61
N GLU A 518 -16.70 -17.52 14.27
CA GLU A 518 -17.04 -18.94 14.38
C GLU A 518 -17.54 -19.29 15.79
N GLY A 519 -18.76 -19.83 15.87
CA GLY A 519 -19.40 -20.20 17.14
C GLY A 519 -19.97 -19.02 17.96
N VAL A 520 -19.97 -17.79 17.42
CA VAL A 520 -20.57 -16.60 18.03
C VAL A 520 -21.87 -16.26 17.30
N LYS A 521 -22.95 -16.05 18.05
CA LYS A 521 -24.24 -15.64 17.48
C LYS A 521 -24.18 -14.17 17.09
N THR A 522 -24.50 -13.88 15.83
CA THR A 522 -24.50 -12.53 15.28
C THR A 522 -25.78 -12.24 14.52
N GLN A 523 -26.08 -10.95 14.38
CA GLN A 523 -27.10 -10.42 13.49
C GLN A 523 -26.49 -9.24 12.70
N PRO A 524 -26.93 -8.97 11.46
CA PRO A 524 -26.39 -7.85 10.69
C PRO A 524 -26.90 -6.50 11.21
N ALA A 525 -25.99 -5.52 11.29
CA ALA A 525 -26.30 -4.09 11.36
C ALA A 525 -26.84 -3.56 10.01
N GLU A 526 -27.25 -2.29 9.94
CA GLU A 526 -27.73 -1.69 8.68
C GLU A 526 -26.69 -1.77 7.55
N ASN A 527 -25.41 -1.68 7.89
CA ASN A 527 -24.29 -1.81 6.96
C ASN A 527 -23.76 -3.26 6.82
N GLY A 528 -24.45 -4.25 7.38
CA GLY A 528 -24.04 -5.66 7.37
C GLY A 528 -22.92 -6.03 8.34
N THR A 529 -22.42 -5.09 9.16
CA THR A 529 -21.43 -5.39 10.20
C THR A 529 -22.04 -6.29 11.30
N PRO A 530 -21.31 -7.29 11.82
CA PRO A 530 -21.87 -8.19 12.83
C PRO A 530 -22.17 -7.49 14.17
N ILE A 531 -23.43 -7.52 14.60
CA ILE A 531 -23.85 -7.22 15.98
C ILE A 531 -23.84 -8.54 16.76
N LEU A 532 -23.23 -8.56 17.94
CA LEU A 532 -23.17 -9.75 18.78
C LEU A 532 -24.48 -9.93 19.56
N SER A 533 -25.16 -11.05 19.37
CA SER A 533 -26.49 -11.28 19.97
C SER A 533 -26.46 -11.32 21.50
N ASP A 534 -25.35 -11.76 22.09
CA ASP A 534 -25.17 -11.85 23.54
C ASP A 534 -24.64 -10.55 24.18
N ALA A 535 -24.52 -9.45 23.40
CA ALA A 535 -24.15 -8.14 23.93
C ALA A 535 -25.30 -7.46 24.69
N LEU A 536 -24.95 -6.67 25.71
CA LEU A 536 -25.88 -5.84 26.48
C LEU A 536 -26.56 -4.79 25.59
N ALA A 537 -25.75 -4.14 24.76
CA ALA A 537 -26.15 -3.08 23.85
C ALA A 537 -25.20 -3.05 22.65
N TYR A 538 -25.64 -2.41 21.57
CA TYR A 538 -24.77 -2.11 20.43
C TYR A 538 -24.98 -0.68 19.97
N ILE A 539 -23.95 -0.10 19.35
CA ILE A 539 -24.03 1.18 18.65
C ILE A 539 -23.34 1.05 17.29
N GLU A 540 -23.99 1.56 16.25
CA GLU A 540 -23.48 1.62 14.88
C GLU A 540 -22.79 2.97 14.66
N CYS A 541 -21.57 2.90 14.16
CA CYS A 541 -20.61 4.00 14.23
C CYS A 541 -19.92 4.23 12.89
N GLU A 542 -19.43 5.45 12.69
CA GLU A 542 -18.59 5.85 11.58
C GLU A 542 -17.34 6.54 12.12
N VAL A 543 -16.17 6.19 11.59
CA VAL A 543 -14.89 6.82 11.95
C VAL A 543 -14.82 8.20 11.30
N VAL A 544 -14.61 9.23 12.11
CA VAL A 544 -14.52 10.62 11.65
C VAL A 544 -13.08 11.11 11.57
N SER A 545 -12.25 10.76 12.55
CA SER A 545 -10.84 11.16 12.53
C SER A 545 -9.97 10.21 13.34
N ARG A 546 -8.66 10.29 13.10
CA ARG A 546 -7.66 9.43 13.73
C ARG A 546 -6.45 10.26 14.13
N MET A 547 -5.83 9.90 15.25
CA MET A 547 -4.61 10.54 15.75
C MET A 547 -3.58 9.48 16.11
N ASP A 548 -2.36 9.62 15.56
CA ASP A 548 -1.24 8.74 15.88
C ASP A 548 -0.76 9.00 17.32
N CYS A 549 -0.79 7.96 18.16
CA CYS A 549 -0.31 8.00 19.54
C CYS A 549 0.94 7.14 19.76
N GLY A 550 1.63 6.71 18.70
CA GLY A 550 2.74 5.77 18.75
C GLY A 550 2.31 4.36 18.35
N ASP A 551 2.05 3.49 19.32
CA ASP A 551 1.64 2.09 19.10
C ASP A 551 0.12 1.92 18.88
N HIS A 552 -0.66 2.98 19.12
CA HIS A 552 -2.11 3.01 18.94
C HIS A 552 -2.55 4.21 18.09
N TRP A 553 -3.70 4.05 17.46
CA TRP A 553 -4.53 5.14 16.97
C TRP A 553 -5.55 5.54 18.04
N ALA A 554 -5.67 6.83 18.31
CA ALA A 554 -6.86 7.39 18.95
C ALA A 554 -7.87 7.71 17.85
N VAL A 555 -8.95 6.95 17.80
CA VAL A 555 -9.99 7.01 16.77
C VAL A 555 -11.20 7.73 17.34
N TYR A 556 -11.61 8.84 16.73
CA TYR A 556 -12.85 9.53 17.05
C TYR A 556 -13.95 9.11 16.08
N SER A 557 -15.09 8.71 16.64
CA SER A 557 -16.19 8.13 15.88
C SER A 557 -17.52 8.74 16.29
N THR A 558 -18.43 8.85 15.32
CA THR A 558 -19.80 9.31 15.54
C THR A 558 -20.80 8.16 15.48
N VAL A 559 -21.88 8.29 16.25
CA VAL A 559 -22.95 7.29 16.37
C VAL A 559 -24.17 7.74 15.57
N TYR A 560 -24.75 6.83 14.79
CA TYR A 560 -25.99 7.08 14.05
C TYR A 560 -27.14 6.14 14.42
N ALA A 561 -26.85 4.96 14.97
CA ALA A 561 -27.86 4.02 15.46
C ALA A 561 -27.38 3.26 16.71
N GLY A 562 -28.30 2.69 17.47
CA GLY A 562 -27.97 1.85 18.62
C GLY A 562 -29.19 1.37 19.39
N ARG A 563 -28.99 0.30 20.18
CA ARG A 563 -30.05 -0.31 20.99
C ARG A 563 -29.47 -0.97 22.24
N VAL A 564 -30.24 -0.93 23.33
CA VAL A 564 -30.01 -1.71 24.55
C VAL A 564 -30.96 -2.90 24.61
N SER A 565 -30.42 -4.08 24.90
CA SER A 565 -31.19 -5.33 25.00
C SER A 565 -31.77 -5.53 26.40
N LYS A 566 -31.04 -5.14 27.44
CA LYS A 566 -31.42 -5.31 28.86
C LYS A 566 -31.21 -3.99 29.63
N PRO A 567 -32.21 -3.09 29.69
CA PRO A 567 -32.04 -1.75 30.26
C PRO A 567 -31.57 -1.70 31.71
N GLU A 568 -31.89 -2.73 32.50
CA GLU A 568 -31.56 -2.82 33.93
C GLU A 568 -30.21 -3.51 34.22
N SER A 569 -29.57 -4.11 33.20
CA SER A 569 -28.28 -4.79 33.36
C SER A 569 -27.13 -3.79 33.29
N LEU A 570 -26.04 -4.06 34.03
CA LEU A 570 -24.85 -3.21 34.07
C LEU A 570 -23.86 -3.58 32.96
N THR A 571 -23.09 -2.60 32.48
CA THR A 571 -21.95 -2.81 31.59
C THR A 571 -20.81 -3.49 32.35
N ALA A 572 -20.20 -4.49 31.74
CA ALA A 572 -19.02 -5.15 32.27
C ALA A 572 -17.84 -4.18 32.37
N VAL A 573 -17.07 -4.23 33.46
CA VAL A 573 -15.90 -3.34 33.68
C VAL A 573 -14.60 -4.14 33.66
N HIS A 574 -13.60 -3.65 32.92
CA HIS A 574 -12.27 -4.23 32.91
C HIS A 574 -11.38 -3.61 33.99
N HIS A 575 -11.03 -4.40 35.01
CA HIS A 575 -10.07 -4.00 36.05
C HIS A 575 -8.69 -4.62 35.79
N ARG A 576 -7.69 -3.76 35.58
CA ARG A 576 -6.31 -4.20 35.36
C ARG A 576 -5.46 -4.05 36.63
N LYS A 577 -4.38 -4.84 36.70
CA LYS A 577 -3.36 -4.73 37.77
C LYS A 577 -2.16 -3.88 37.34
N VAL A 578 -1.93 -3.79 36.03
CA VAL A 578 -0.83 -3.10 35.34
C VAL A 578 -1.39 -2.45 34.08
N GLY A 579 -0.78 -1.36 33.62
CA GLY A 579 -1.32 -0.53 32.54
C GLY A 579 -0.63 -0.70 31.20
N ASN A 580 0.59 -1.23 31.17
CA ASN A 580 1.44 -1.28 29.96
C ASN A 580 1.27 -2.55 29.10
N HIS A 581 0.39 -3.49 29.48
CA HIS A 581 0.03 -4.65 28.65
C HIS A 581 -1.32 -5.27 29.05
N TYR A 582 -1.84 -6.16 28.20
CA TYR A 582 -3.02 -6.99 28.42
C TYR A 582 -2.67 -8.37 29.00
#